data_AF-A0A8T6IFJ7-F1
#
_entry.id   AF-A0A8T6IFJ7-F1
#
_cell.length_a   1.000
_cell.length_b   1.000
_cell.length_c   1.000
_cell.angle_alpha   90.00
_cell.angle_beta   90.00
_cell.angle_gamma   90.00
#
_symmetry.space_group_name_H-M   'P 1'
#
loop_
_entity.id
_entity.type
_entity.pdbx_description
1 polymer ?
#
loop_
_entity_poly.entity_id
_entity_poly.type
_entity_poly.pdbx_seq_one_letter_code
_entity_poly.pdbx_strand_id
1 'polypeptide(L)'
;MLPTPRGGVPRCRPHLAGPCGKVRRRSPAQPDDRRTLAVGSHEGQVGATVPVTLRQIRYFQAVVEHGSFSRAAEHVHVSQPALSFQIRELEDALGARLLERDKQGIRLTRLGRQALEQTERIVDEVLVLETLGKRHEAGPLQMVVGIVSTLSAYLLGGLLERLHAAPHRIEIDIREGSSQELVSDLLAARLDAAILSAPVGLLELSERELFEDRFLLAGTTNRLAAFRALGDVPRPADAAQSDIGPLLALAEGHCLGDQVLGACGVSRPGEVRRGAASLGTLAQLVAAEEGLTLIPETAALGERANAPGLHFLRFAPPEPARRIGLVHRVASEGEPWVDVLAEAAAGAGATLTAAARDAIATDRTGN
;
A
#
# COMPACT_ATOMS: atom_id res chain seq x y z
N MET A 1 -14.30 -26.63 -63.94
CA MET A 1 -13.03 -26.29 -63.28
C MET A 1 -13.24 -25.03 -62.45
N LEU A 2 -13.47 -25.21 -61.14
CA LEU A 2 -13.69 -24.14 -60.17
C LEU A 2 -12.38 -23.90 -59.39
N PRO A 3 -12.02 -22.65 -59.03
CA PRO A 3 -10.84 -22.37 -58.23
C PRO A 3 -11.15 -22.54 -56.73
N THR A 4 -10.17 -23.05 -55.99
CA THR A 4 -10.17 -23.23 -54.54
C THR A 4 -9.91 -21.90 -53.79
N PRO A 5 -10.56 -21.64 -52.65
CA PRO A 5 -10.16 -20.55 -51.78
C PRO A 5 -9.13 -21.04 -50.74
N ARG A 6 -7.98 -20.35 -50.69
CA ARG A 6 -6.99 -20.47 -49.62
C ARG A 6 -7.52 -19.77 -48.37
N GLY A 7 -7.96 -20.55 -47.38
CA GLY A 7 -8.25 -20.07 -46.03
C GLY A 7 -6.96 -19.91 -45.23
N GLY A 8 -6.42 -18.70 -45.16
CA GLY A 8 -5.35 -18.34 -44.22
C GLY A 8 -5.96 -17.97 -42.87
N VAL A 9 -5.72 -18.79 -41.85
CA VAL A 9 -6.02 -18.47 -40.45
C VAL A 9 -5.10 -17.33 -40.00
N PRO A 10 -5.59 -16.20 -39.45
CA PRO A 10 -4.73 -15.19 -38.89
C PRO A 10 -4.12 -15.72 -37.58
N ARG A 11 -2.80 -15.89 -37.58
CA ARG A 11 -2.03 -16.18 -36.36
C ARG A 11 -2.11 -14.96 -35.44
N CYS A 12 -2.89 -15.05 -34.36
CA CYS A 12 -2.81 -14.11 -33.25
C CYS A 12 -1.41 -14.19 -32.63
N ARG A 13 -0.66 -13.08 -32.69
CA ARG A 13 0.54 -12.90 -31.88
C ARG A 13 0.13 -12.72 -30.41
N PRO A 14 0.89 -13.24 -29.44
CA PRO A 14 0.66 -12.93 -28.03
C PRO A 14 0.92 -11.43 -27.83
N HIS A 15 -0.13 -10.66 -27.56
CA HIS A 15 0.03 -9.30 -27.09
C HIS A 15 0.61 -9.38 -25.67
N LEU A 16 1.90 -9.10 -25.55
CA LEU A 16 2.51 -8.68 -24.29
C LEU A 16 1.66 -7.55 -23.72
N ALA A 17 1.09 -7.76 -22.54
CA ALA A 17 0.35 -6.75 -21.80
C ALA A 17 1.19 -5.46 -21.73
N GLY A 18 0.63 -4.34 -22.18
CA GLY A 18 1.27 -3.03 -22.02
C GLY A 18 1.46 -2.69 -20.52
N PRO A 19 2.36 -1.75 -20.19
CA PRO A 19 2.58 -1.33 -18.80
C PRO A 19 1.26 -0.95 -18.13
N CYS A 20 1.06 -1.34 -16.87
CA CYS A 20 -0.16 -0.99 -16.15
C CYS A 20 -0.27 0.54 -16.08
N GLY A 21 -1.29 1.10 -16.77
CA GLY A 21 -1.71 2.49 -16.63
C GLY A 21 -0.63 3.50 -17.00
N LYS A 22 -0.88 4.33 -18.02
CA LYS A 22 -0.12 5.58 -18.14
C LYS A 22 -0.43 6.42 -16.90
N VAL A 23 0.45 6.41 -15.90
CA VAL A 23 0.43 7.36 -14.79
C VAL A 23 0.60 8.73 -15.40
N ARG A 24 -0.51 9.37 -15.78
CA ARG A 24 -0.50 10.75 -16.27
C ARG A 24 -0.06 11.59 -15.09
N ARG A 25 1.11 12.22 -15.21
CA ARG A 25 1.51 13.34 -14.35
C ARG A 25 0.39 14.36 -14.40
N ARG A 26 -0.47 14.43 -13.38
CA ARG A 26 -1.42 15.53 -13.23
C ARG A 26 -0.61 16.78 -12.95
N SER A 27 -0.73 17.79 -13.82
CA SER A 27 -0.43 19.16 -13.42
C SER A 27 -1.42 19.56 -12.32
N PRO A 28 -0.98 20.30 -11.28
CA PRO A 28 -1.87 20.72 -10.21
C PRO A 28 -2.98 21.61 -10.78
N ALA A 29 -4.23 21.18 -10.59
CA ALA A 29 -5.40 21.98 -10.91
C ALA A 29 -5.54 23.12 -9.90
N GLN A 30 -5.78 24.35 -10.37
CA GLN A 30 -6.18 25.48 -9.55
C GLN A 30 -7.54 25.19 -8.88
N PRO A 31 -7.70 25.43 -7.57
CA PRO A 31 -8.99 25.26 -6.92
C PRO A 31 -9.88 26.48 -7.16
N ASP A 32 -11.12 26.18 -7.57
CA ASP A 32 -12.23 27.12 -7.74
C ASP A 32 -12.97 27.32 -6.40
N ASP A 33 -13.52 28.52 -6.26
CA ASP A 33 -13.89 29.20 -5.02
C ASP A 33 -15.26 28.74 -4.48
N ARG A 34 -15.29 27.98 -3.37
CA ARG A 34 -16.52 27.76 -2.57
C ARG A 34 -16.27 27.77 -1.07
N ARG A 35 -16.73 28.87 -0.47
CA ARG A 35 -16.91 29.18 0.96
C ARG A 35 -17.33 27.97 1.81
N THR A 36 -16.52 27.65 2.82
CA THR A 36 -16.93 26.84 3.98
C THR A 36 -16.38 27.48 5.26
N LEU A 37 -17.20 27.48 6.30
CA LEU A 37 -17.09 28.23 7.56
C LEU A 37 -15.82 27.92 8.36
N ALA A 38 -15.30 28.97 9.01
CA ALA A 38 -14.06 29.01 9.76
C ALA A 38 -14.05 28.08 10.98
N VAL A 39 -13.06 27.18 10.99
CA VAL A 39 -12.46 26.57 12.19
C VAL A 39 -10.97 26.90 12.09
N GLY A 40 -10.42 27.54 13.13
CA GLY A 40 -9.11 28.20 13.12
C GLY A 40 -8.00 27.36 12.51
N SER A 41 -7.45 27.86 11.41
CA SER A 41 -6.39 27.24 10.62
C SER A 41 -5.03 27.39 11.31
N HIS A 42 -4.38 26.25 11.61
CA HIS A 42 -2.92 26.19 11.71
C HIS A 42 -2.34 26.20 10.28
N GLU A 43 -2.37 27.37 9.64
CA GLU A 43 -1.72 27.60 8.36
C GLU A 43 -0.27 28.06 8.57
N GLY A 44 0.67 27.29 8.01
CA GLY A 44 1.93 27.80 7.46
C GLY A 44 2.95 28.38 8.43
N GLN A 45 3.80 27.53 9.01
CA GLN A 45 5.09 27.96 9.55
C GLN A 45 6.20 26.92 9.35
N VAL A 46 6.39 26.45 8.10
CA VAL A 46 7.64 25.80 7.69
C VAL A 46 8.64 26.92 7.40
N GLY A 47 9.32 27.40 8.45
CA GLY A 47 10.27 28.51 8.37
C GLY A 47 10.44 29.33 9.64
N ALA A 48 9.65 29.09 10.69
CA ALA A 48 9.94 29.67 12.00
C ALA A 48 11.15 28.94 12.58
N THR A 49 12.29 29.62 12.71
CA THR A 49 13.35 29.19 13.64
C THR A 49 12.68 28.95 14.98
N VAL A 50 12.64 27.70 15.44
CA VAL A 50 12.15 27.39 16.79
C VAL A 50 13.08 28.14 17.74
N PRO A 51 12.62 29.19 18.44
CA PRO A 51 13.49 29.98 19.29
C PRO A 51 13.97 29.16 20.50
N VAL A 52 13.27 28.06 20.80
CA VAL A 52 13.58 27.12 21.87
C VAL A 52 14.50 26.01 21.37
N THR A 53 15.58 25.76 22.09
CA THR A 53 16.55 24.70 21.79
C THR A 53 16.44 23.51 22.77
N LEU A 54 16.77 22.30 22.32
CA LEU A 54 16.86 21.11 23.20
C LEU A 54 17.82 21.31 24.37
N ARG A 55 18.88 22.11 24.18
CA ARG A 55 19.83 22.45 25.24
C ARG A 55 19.16 23.27 26.34
N GLN A 56 18.38 24.29 25.98
CA GLN A 56 17.61 25.09 26.93
C GLN A 56 16.57 24.25 27.68
N ILE A 57 15.93 23.30 26.99
CA ILE A 57 15.00 22.34 27.60
C ILE A 57 15.71 21.50 28.67
N ARG A 58 16.85 20.88 28.34
CA ARG A 58 17.64 20.08 29.30
C ARG A 58 18.12 20.93 30.49
N TYR A 59 18.49 22.18 30.24
CA TYR A 59 18.88 23.13 31.28
C TYR A 59 17.73 23.48 32.22
N PHE A 60 16.53 23.67 31.68
CA PHE A 60 15.33 23.93 32.49
C PHE A 60 15.02 22.74 33.40
N GLN A 61 15.00 21.52 32.85
CA GLN A 61 14.81 20.29 33.61
C GLN A 61 15.85 20.14 34.73
N ALA A 62 17.14 20.36 34.44
CA ALA A 62 18.20 20.29 35.44
C ALA A 62 18.02 21.31 36.58
N VAL A 63 17.57 22.52 36.27
CA VAL A 63 17.28 23.55 37.29
C VAL A 63 16.11 23.12 38.19
N VAL A 64 15.08 22.50 37.61
CA VAL A 64 13.94 21.97 38.36
C VAL A 64 14.35 20.80 39.25
N GLU A 65 15.08 19.83 38.70
CA GLU A 65 15.53 18.62 39.39
C GLU A 65 16.40 18.94 40.62
N HIS A 66 17.36 19.87 40.46
CA HIS A 66 18.29 20.20 41.54
C HIS A 66 17.81 21.33 42.46
N GLY A 67 16.73 22.04 42.08
CA GLY A 67 16.19 23.18 42.82
C GLY A 67 17.17 24.35 43.01
N SER A 68 18.29 24.37 42.28
CA SER A 68 19.36 25.36 42.42
C SER A 68 20.12 25.54 41.11
N PHE A 69 20.26 26.79 40.67
CA PHE A 69 21.05 27.14 39.48
C PHE A 69 22.51 26.72 39.59
N SER A 70 23.13 26.84 40.77
CA SER A 70 24.53 26.47 40.95
C SER A 70 24.73 24.96 40.82
N ARG A 71 23.89 24.16 41.50
CA ARG A 71 23.95 22.69 41.41
C ARG A 71 23.61 22.19 40.02
N ALA A 72 22.58 22.77 39.39
CA ALA A 72 22.22 22.42 38.02
C ALA A 72 23.34 22.75 37.02
N ALA A 73 24.02 23.89 37.19
CA ALA A 73 25.13 24.28 36.33
C ALA A 73 26.33 23.33 36.46
N GLU A 74 26.65 22.91 37.69
CA GLU A 74 27.66 21.87 37.95
C GLU A 74 27.29 20.55 37.28
N HIS A 75 26.04 20.11 37.43
CA HIS A 75 25.54 18.84 36.86
C HIS A 75 25.59 18.82 35.33
N VAL A 76 25.19 19.92 34.66
CA VAL A 76 25.21 20.01 33.20
C VAL A 76 26.51 20.58 32.63
N HIS A 77 27.56 20.69 33.47
CA HIS A 77 28.91 21.12 33.13
C HIS A 77 29.00 22.48 32.41
N VAL A 78 28.32 23.49 32.94
CA VAL A 78 28.39 24.88 32.45
C VAL A 78 28.57 25.86 33.60
N SER A 79 28.87 27.12 33.27
CA SER A 79 28.87 28.18 34.29
C SER A 79 27.44 28.57 34.65
N GLN A 80 27.20 28.89 35.93
CA GLN A 80 25.90 29.36 36.41
C GLN A 80 25.39 30.62 35.65
N PRO A 81 26.22 31.62 35.29
CA PRO A 81 25.76 32.73 34.46
C PRO A 81 25.26 32.29 33.08
N ALA A 82 25.94 31.33 32.44
CA ALA A 82 25.51 30.78 31.15
C ALA A 82 24.19 30.03 31.27
N LEU A 83 24.02 29.21 32.32
CA LEU A 83 22.76 28.51 32.58
C LEU A 83 21.61 29.49 32.79
N SER A 84 21.81 30.51 33.64
CA SER A 84 20.80 31.53 33.94
C SER A 84 20.41 32.34 32.70
N PHE A 85 21.37 32.64 31.82
CA PHE A 85 21.11 33.29 30.53
C PHE A 85 20.25 32.41 29.61
N GLN A 86 20.58 31.12 29.47
CA GLN A 86 19.83 30.20 28.62
C GLN A 86 18.39 29.96 29.10
N ILE A 87 18.18 29.91 30.43
CA ILE A 87 16.82 29.84 30.98
C ILE A 87 16.05 31.13 30.69
N ARG A 88 16.71 32.30 30.72
CA ARG A 88 16.05 33.56 30.40
C ARG A 88 15.64 33.61 28.93
N GLU A 89 16.52 33.22 28.01
CA GLU A 89 16.19 33.12 26.59
C GLU A 89 15.02 32.16 26.34
N LEU A 90 14.96 31.05 27.07
CA LEU A 90 13.80 30.14 27.03
C LEU A 90 12.50 30.81 27.50
N GLU A 91 12.54 31.51 28.64
CA GLU A 91 11.40 32.24 29.17
C GLU A 91 10.94 33.37 28.24
N ASP A 92 11.89 34.08 27.62
CA ASP A 92 11.63 35.16 26.67
C ASP A 92 11.01 34.60 25.37
N ALA A 93 11.51 33.46 24.88
CA ALA A 93 10.95 32.74 23.74
C ALA A 93 9.51 32.24 23.98
N LEU A 94 9.19 31.87 25.22
CA LEU A 94 7.84 31.45 25.64
C LEU A 94 6.96 32.63 26.07
N GLY A 95 7.50 33.84 26.14
CA GLY A 95 6.81 35.06 26.53
C GLY A 95 6.41 35.12 28.02
N ALA A 96 6.93 34.23 28.86
CA ALA A 96 6.56 34.14 30.26
C ALA A 96 7.59 33.39 31.11
N ARG A 97 7.63 33.73 32.41
CA ARG A 97 8.49 33.06 33.39
C ARG A 97 8.03 31.62 33.64
N LEU A 98 8.98 30.70 33.66
CA LEU A 98 8.77 29.30 34.05
C LEU A 98 9.14 29.08 35.52
N LEU A 99 10.08 29.89 36.04
CA LEU A 99 10.63 29.73 37.38
C LEU A 99 10.42 30.99 38.24
N GLU A 100 9.99 30.78 39.48
CA GLU A 100 9.98 31.76 40.55
C GLU A 100 11.27 31.61 41.37
N ARG A 101 11.94 32.72 41.63
CA ARG A 101 13.18 32.78 42.42
C ARG A 101 12.88 33.50 43.72
N ASP A 102 12.84 32.77 44.83
CA ASP A 102 12.58 33.34 46.16
C ASP A 102 13.76 33.07 47.13
N LYS A 103 13.64 33.52 48.38
CA LYS A 103 14.66 33.29 49.42
C LYS A 103 14.70 31.82 49.88
N GLN A 104 13.67 31.04 49.60
CA GLN A 104 13.55 29.64 49.95
C GLN A 104 14.02 28.69 48.83
N GLY A 105 14.28 29.19 47.61
CA GLY A 105 14.82 28.42 46.50
C GLY A 105 14.14 28.72 45.16
N ILE A 106 14.12 27.71 44.29
CA ILE A 106 13.49 27.77 42.96
C ILE A 106 12.14 27.04 43.01
N ARG A 107 11.10 27.66 42.49
CA ARG A 107 9.76 27.06 42.35
C ARG A 107 9.26 27.20 40.91
N LEU A 108 8.39 26.29 40.49
CA LEU A 108 7.76 26.36 39.16
C LEU A 108 6.53 27.27 39.19
N THR A 109 6.41 28.15 38.19
CA THR A 109 5.16 28.86 37.92
C THR A 109 4.09 27.87 37.45
N ARG A 110 2.84 28.33 37.30
CA ARG A 110 1.79 27.52 36.66
C ARG A 110 2.19 27.07 35.25
N LEU A 111 2.75 28.00 34.45
CA LEU A 111 3.27 27.69 33.13
C LEU A 111 4.48 26.77 33.21
N GLY A 112 5.38 26.99 34.17
CA GLY A 112 6.54 26.13 34.41
C GLY A 112 6.18 24.66 34.60
N ARG A 113 5.12 24.35 35.36
CA ARG A 113 4.65 22.96 35.53
C ARG A 113 4.16 22.35 34.22
N GLN A 114 3.37 23.09 33.44
CA GLN A 114 2.90 22.63 32.13
C GLN A 114 4.06 22.48 31.14
N ALA A 115 5.03 23.40 31.18
CA ALA A 115 6.22 23.34 30.36
C ALA A 115 7.08 22.13 30.72
N LEU A 116 7.23 21.81 32.01
CA LEU A 116 7.99 20.64 32.46
C LEU A 116 7.45 19.34 31.84
N GLU A 117 6.15 19.10 31.93
CA GLU A 117 5.51 17.93 31.33
C GLU A 117 5.76 17.83 29.82
N GLN A 118 5.69 18.95 29.09
CA GLN A 118 5.99 18.96 27.65
C GLN A 118 7.46 18.73 27.36
N THR A 119 8.35 19.31 28.17
CA THR A 119 9.80 19.13 27.99
C THR A 119 10.25 17.70 28.23
N GLU A 120 9.66 16.99 29.20
CA GLU A 120 9.93 15.58 29.46
C GLU A 120 9.58 14.74 28.23
N ARG A 121 8.38 14.93 27.67
CA ARG A 121 7.95 14.26 26.43
C ARG A 121 8.88 14.54 25.25
N ILE A 122 9.32 15.78 25.08
CA ILE A 122 10.25 16.15 24.00
C ILE A 122 11.58 15.40 24.15
N VAL A 123 12.13 15.33 25.37
CA VAL A 123 13.38 14.62 25.63
C VAL A 123 13.22 13.11 25.42
N ASP A 124 12.09 12.53 25.83
CA ASP A 124 11.79 11.11 25.60
C ASP A 124 11.73 10.78 24.10
N GLU A 125 11.06 11.60 23.29
CA GLU A 125 11.02 11.42 21.83
C GLU A 125 12.40 11.56 21.16
N VAL A 126 13.25 12.47 21.67
CA VAL A 126 14.64 12.58 21.20
C VAL A 126 15.44 11.33 21.57
N LEU A 127 15.23 10.75 22.76
CA LEU A 127 15.87 9.49 23.13
C LEU A 127 15.39 8.34 22.24
N VAL A 128 14.09 8.29 21.90
CA VAL A 128 13.57 7.33 20.93
C VAL A 128 14.29 7.49 19.59
N LEU A 129 14.42 8.73 19.08
CA LEU A 129 15.17 9.02 17.86
C LEU A 129 16.62 8.52 17.90
N GLU A 130 17.34 8.77 19.00
CA GLU A 130 18.71 8.28 19.20
C GLU A 130 18.78 6.74 19.22
N THR A 131 17.75 6.07 19.74
CA THR A 131 17.67 4.60 19.72
C THR A 131 17.38 4.03 18.33
N LEU A 132 16.70 4.76 17.44
CA LEU A 132 16.47 4.30 16.06
C LEU A 132 17.80 4.07 15.33
N GLY A 133 18.75 5.00 15.48
CA GLY A 133 20.09 4.85 14.91
C GLY A 133 20.85 3.63 15.44
N LYS A 134 20.71 3.33 16.74
CA LYS A 134 21.34 2.16 17.38
C LYS A 134 20.66 0.84 17.04
N ARG A 135 19.33 0.84 16.85
CA ARG A 135 18.56 -0.35 16.48
C ARG A 135 18.75 -0.77 15.03
N HIS A 136 19.12 0.16 14.15
CA HIS A 136 19.46 -0.12 12.76
C HIS A 136 20.54 -1.20 12.63
N GLU A 137 21.45 -1.34 13.61
CA GLU A 137 22.54 -2.32 13.58
C GLU A 137 22.24 -3.66 14.27
N ALA A 138 21.15 -3.79 15.05
CA ALA A 138 20.96 -4.97 15.93
C ALA A 138 19.51 -5.46 16.12
N GLY A 139 18.49 -4.76 15.59
CA GLY A 139 17.06 -5.10 15.77
C GLY A 139 16.40 -5.70 14.53
N PRO A 140 15.14 -6.21 14.65
CA PRO A 140 14.36 -6.61 13.48
C PRO A 140 14.13 -5.40 12.56
N LEU A 141 14.21 -5.64 11.25
CA LEU A 141 14.00 -4.60 10.25
C LEU A 141 12.49 -4.29 10.19
N GLN A 142 12.12 -3.08 10.62
CA GLN A 142 10.75 -2.56 10.51
C GLN A 142 10.56 -1.99 9.11
N MET A 143 9.58 -2.48 8.37
CA MET A 143 9.29 -2.01 7.02
C MET A 143 7.82 -1.70 6.84
N VAL A 144 7.50 -0.70 6.04
CA VAL A 144 6.13 -0.46 5.59
C VAL A 144 5.97 -1.05 4.19
N VAL A 145 5.15 -2.09 4.07
CA VAL A 145 4.94 -2.83 2.82
C VAL A 145 3.52 -2.59 2.31
N GLY A 146 3.43 -2.07 1.09
CA GLY A 146 2.18 -1.94 0.35
C GLY A 146 1.73 -3.26 -0.26
N ILE A 147 0.45 -3.59 -0.25
CA ILE A 147 -0.10 -4.72 -1.04
C ILE A 147 -1.37 -4.25 -1.76
N VAL A 148 -1.47 -4.52 -3.06
CA VAL A 148 -2.65 -4.14 -3.82
C VAL A 148 -3.91 -4.80 -3.25
N SER A 149 -5.00 -4.05 -3.11
CA SER A 149 -6.27 -4.53 -2.51
C SER A 149 -6.85 -5.79 -3.16
N THR A 150 -6.53 -6.03 -4.42
CA THR A 150 -6.94 -7.23 -5.15
C THR A 150 -6.12 -8.49 -4.82
N LEU A 151 -5.23 -8.41 -3.82
CA LEU A 151 -4.31 -9.47 -3.44
C LEU A 151 -4.10 -9.55 -1.92
N SER A 152 -4.12 -8.42 -1.21
CA SER A 152 -3.83 -8.31 0.24
C SER A 152 -4.56 -9.36 1.08
N ALA A 153 -5.89 -9.45 0.96
CA ALA A 153 -6.74 -10.34 1.76
C ALA A 153 -6.41 -11.83 1.60
N TYR A 154 -5.79 -12.23 0.48
CA TYR A 154 -5.50 -13.64 0.17
C TYR A 154 -4.03 -13.98 0.43
N LEU A 155 -3.11 -13.06 0.11
CA LEU A 155 -1.67 -13.26 0.23
C LEU A 155 -1.16 -13.15 1.67
N LEU A 156 -1.78 -12.29 2.48
CA LEU A 156 -1.19 -11.82 3.74
C LEU A 156 -0.89 -12.95 4.74
N GLY A 157 -1.80 -13.91 4.91
CA GLY A 157 -1.60 -15.02 5.85
C GLY A 157 -0.34 -15.84 5.51
N GLY A 158 -0.27 -16.34 4.27
CA GLY A 158 0.89 -17.12 3.82
C GLY A 158 2.18 -16.31 3.75
N LEU A 159 2.11 -15.00 3.49
CA LEU A 159 3.26 -14.10 3.53
C LEU A 159 3.82 -13.99 4.96
N LEU A 160 2.96 -13.69 5.94
CA LEU A 160 3.38 -13.52 7.34
C LEU A 160 3.94 -14.83 7.93
N GLU A 161 3.31 -15.97 7.64
CA GLU A 161 3.84 -17.28 8.05
C GLU A 161 5.27 -17.52 7.56
N ARG A 162 5.54 -17.19 6.30
CA ARG A 162 6.87 -17.35 5.69
C ARG A 162 7.89 -16.38 6.24
N LEU A 163 7.50 -15.13 6.51
CA LEU A 163 8.39 -14.13 7.11
C LEU A 163 8.72 -14.47 8.57
N HIS A 164 7.77 -14.99 9.35
CA HIS A 164 8.03 -15.45 10.72
C HIS A 164 9.00 -16.64 10.76
N ALA A 165 9.03 -17.48 9.72
CA ALA A 165 9.95 -18.60 9.60
C ALA A 165 11.33 -18.21 9.04
N ALA A 166 11.49 -16.99 8.51
CA ALA A 166 12.73 -16.54 7.90
C ALA A 166 13.82 -16.24 8.95
N PRO A 167 15.11 -16.45 8.63
CA PRO A 167 16.21 -16.22 9.56
C PRO A 167 16.41 -14.73 9.90
N HIS A 168 16.00 -13.83 9.01
CA HIS A 168 15.99 -12.40 9.24
C HIS A 168 14.62 -12.01 9.81
N ARG A 169 14.60 -11.46 11.03
CA ARG A 169 13.36 -10.94 11.61
C ARG A 169 13.00 -9.63 10.93
N ILE A 170 12.14 -9.72 9.92
CA ILE A 170 11.50 -8.57 9.28
C ILE A 170 10.13 -8.41 9.93
N GLU A 171 9.87 -7.25 10.50
CA GLU A 171 8.54 -6.86 10.97
C GLU A 171 7.95 -5.89 9.94
N ILE A 172 6.74 -6.19 9.48
CA ILE A 172 6.09 -5.41 8.42
C ILE A 172 4.83 -4.71 8.94
N ASP A 173 4.73 -3.41 8.67
CA ASP A 173 3.48 -2.64 8.70
C ASP A 173 2.84 -2.71 7.31
N ILE A 174 1.60 -3.19 7.22
CA ILE A 174 0.94 -3.43 5.95
C ILE A 174 0.05 -2.24 5.59
N ARG A 175 0.23 -1.73 4.36
CA ARG A 175 -0.70 -0.77 3.77
C ARG A 175 -1.39 -1.36 2.56
N GLU A 176 -2.71 -1.35 2.59
CA GLU A 176 -3.53 -1.74 1.45
C GLU A 176 -3.91 -0.51 0.62
N GLY A 177 -3.89 -0.65 -0.70
CA GLY A 177 -4.30 0.42 -1.60
C GLY A 177 -4.46 -0.02 -3.04
N SER A 178 -4.91 0.91 -3.88
CA SER A 178 -4.87 0.77 -5.33
C SER A 178 -3.42 0.83 -5.83
N SER A 179 -3.17 0.30 -7.03
CA SER A 179 -1.81 0.33 -7.60
C SER A 179 -1.28 1.76 -7.77
N GLN A 180 -2.16 2.71 -8.10
CA GLN A 180 -1.78 4.12 -8.24
C GLN A 180 -1.36 4.74 -6.91
N GLU A 181 -2.10 4.48 -5.82
CA GLU A 181 -1.77 4.98 -4.48
C GLU A 181 -0.44 4.39 -3.99
N LEU A 182 -0.27 3.07 -4.09
CA LEU A 182 0.94 2.40 -3.64
C LEU A 182 2.19 2.85 -4.40
N VAL A 183 2.09 3.04 -5.72
CA VAL A 183 3.18 3.60 -6.53
C VAL A 183 3.48 5.04 -6.11
N SER A 184 2.46 5.86 -5.87
CA SER A 184 2.66 7.23 -5.36
C SER A 184 3.34 7.24 -4.00
N ASP A 185 3.00 6.31 -3.11
CA ASP A 185 3.57 6.21 -1.78
C ASP A 185 5.02 5.69 -1.80
N LEU A 186 5.35 4.76 -2.70
CA LEU A 186 6.72 4.31 -2.95
C LEU A 186 7.62 5.46 -3.40
N LEU A 187 7.16 6.26 -4.38
CA LEU A 187 7.88 7.43 -4.89
C LEU A 187 8.05 8.52 -3.82
N ALA A 188 7.06 8.66 -2.93
CA ALA A 188 7.10 9.60 -1.82
C ALA A 188 7.84 9.07 -0.58
N ALA A 189 8.47 7.89 -0.67
CA ALA A 189 9.15 7.22 0.44
C ALA A 189 8.29 6.98 1.69
N ARG A 190 6.97 6.82 1.51
CA ARG A 190 6.03 6.41 2.56
C ARG A 190 5.93 4.89 2.71
N LEU A 191 6.39 4.15 1.70
CA LEU A 191 6.52 2.70 1.67
C LEU A 191 7.96 2.31 1.35
N ASP A 192 8.41 1.18 1.88
CA ASP A 192 9.70 0.58 1.54
C ASP A 192 9.58 -0.29 0.29
N ALA A 193 8.50 -1.07 0.21
CA ALA A 193 8.17 -1.92 -0.91
C ALA A 193 6.67 -2.00 -1.17
N ALA A 194 6.27 -2.44 -2.35
CA ALA A 194 4.88 -2.77 -2.67
C ALA A 194 4.79 -4.09 -3.46
N ILE A 195 3.80 -4.91 -3.14
CA ILE A 195 3.43 -6.12 -3.88
C ILE A 195 2.20 -5.80 -4.73
N LEU A 196 2.40 -5.69 -6.04
CA LEU A 196 1.37 -5.25 -6.98
C LEU A 196 1.61 -5.83 -8.38
N SER A 197 0.70 -5.52 -9.31
CA SER A 197 0.86 -5.97 -10.71
C SER A 197 2.01 -5.28 -11.42
N ALA A 198 2.89 -6.07 -12.03
CA ALA A 198 4.03 -5.64 -12.83
C ALA A 198 3.77 -5.91 -14.35
N PRO A 199 4.40 -5.15 -15.26
CA PRO A 199 5.33 -4.05 -14.99
C PRO A 199 4.66 -2.72 -14.67
N VAL A 200 5.29 -1.92 -13.80
CA VAL A 200 4.91 -0.52 -13.51
C VAL A 200 5.54 0.41 -14.53
N GLY A 201 6.80 0.17 -14.90
CA GLY A 201 7.48 0.88 -15.99
C GLY A 201 7.94 2.29 -15.65
N LEU A 202 8.34 2.52 -14.39
CA LEU A 202 8.96 3.76 -13.92
C LEU A 202 10.45 3.53 -13.63
N LEU A 203 11.31 4.46 -14.05
CA LEU A 203 12.78 4.32 -13.93
C LEU A 203 13.27 4.47 -12.47
N GLU A 204 12.47 5.12 -11.63
CA GLU A 204 12.75 5.32 -10.21
C GLU A 204 12.50 4.07 -9.36
N LEU A 205 11.86 3.05 -9.95
CA LEU A 205 11.46 1.82 -9.28
C LEU A 205 12.19 0.62 -9.89
N SER A 206 12.59 -0.31 -9.03
CA SER A 206 13.03 -1.65 -9.42
C SER A 206 11.91 -2.65 -9.16
N GLU A 207 11.84 -3.68 -9.99
CA GLU A 207 10.76 -4.64 -10.02
C GLU A 207 11.33 -6.07 -10.07
N ARG A 208 10.91 -6.90 -9.12
CA ARG A 208 11.19 -8.33 -9.11
C ARG A 208 9.91 -9.12 -9.28
N GLU A 209 9.85 -9.94 -10.33
CA GLU A 209 8.72 -10.85 -10.53
C GLU A 209 8.64 -11.88 -9.40
N LEU A 210 7.41 -12.10 -8.91
CA LEU A 210 7.12 -13.06 -7.86
C LEU A 210 6.40 -14.29 -8.41
N PHE A 211 5.30 -14.08 -9.13
CA PHE A 211 4.50 -15.17 -9.72
C PHE A 211 3.53 -14.65 -10.79
N GLU A 212 3.06 -15.55 -11.63
CA GLU A 212 1.96 -15.34 -12.58
C GLU A 212 0.63 -15.73 -11.93
N ASP A 213 -0.37 -14.85 -12.06
CA ASP A 213 -1.72 -15.01 -11.54
C ASP A 213 -2.72 -14.94 -12.69
N ARG A 214 -3.31 -16.08 -13.05
CA ARG A 214 -4.18 -16.18 -14.24
C ARG A 214 -5.59 -15.72 -13.92
N PHE A 215 -6.29 -15.24 -14.94
CA PHE A 215 -7.70 -14.88 -14.80
C PHE A 215 -8.61 -16.04 -15.17
N LEU A 216 -9.67 -16.16 -14.39
CA LEU A 216 -10.78 -17.08 -14.56
C LEU A 216 -12.02 -16.27 -14.90
N LEU A 217 -12.89 -16.80 -15.76
CA LEU A 217 -14.23 -16.25 -15.92
C LEU A 217 -15.08 -16.67 -14.73
N ALA A 218 -15.69 -15.71 -14.04
CA ALA A 218 -16.56 -15.95 -12.90
C ALA A 218 -18.01 -15.56 -13.22
N GLY A 219 -18.95 -16.39 -12.77
CA GLY A 219 -20.37 -16.27 -13.06
C GLY A 219 -21.21 -17.24 -12.21
N THR A 220 -22.53 -17.12 -12.28
CA THR A 220 -23.43 -18.16 -11.74
C THR A 220 -23.46 -19.38 -12.67
N THR A 221 -23.90 -20.53 -12.18
CA THR A 221 -24.04 -21.76 -12.97
C THR A 221 -24.80 -21.53 -14.27
N ASN A 222 -25.92 -20.79 -14.20
CA ASN A 222 -26.76 -20.49 -15.36
C ASN A 222 -26.00 -19.69 -16.42
N ARG A 223 -25.30 -18.62 -16.00
CA ARG A 223 -24.55 -17.79 -16.95
C ARG A 223 -23.34 -18.49 -17.54
N LEU A 224 -22.62 -19.27 -16.75
CA LEU A 224 -21.48 -20.03 -17.25
C LEU A 224 -21.90 -21.16 -18.19
N ALA A 225 -23.06 -21.78 -17.95
CA ALA A 225 -23.66 -22.73 -18.88
C ALA A 225 -24.04 -22.05 -20.21
N ALA A 226 -24.72 -20.89 -20.14
CA ALA A 226 -25.03 -20.09 -21.32
C ALA A 226 -23.76 -19.66 -22.09
N PHE A 227 -22.69 -19.32 -21.36
CA PHE A 227 -21.41 -18.94 -21.94
C PHE A 227 -20.74 -20.09 -22.69
N ARG A 228 -20.72 -21.30 -22.10
CA ARG A 228 -20.21 -22.50 -22.78
C ARG A 228 -20.99 -22.85 -24.05
N ALA A 229 -22.28 -22.52 -24.11
CA ALA A 229 -23.10 -22.78 -25.29
C ALA A 229 -22.74 -21.88 -26.49
N LEU A 230 -21.98 -20.79 -26.30
CA LEU A 230 -21.50 -19.94 -27.40
C LEU A 230 -20.38 -20.57 -28.24
N GLY A 231 -19.69 -21.58 -27.70
CA GLY A 231 -18.64 -22.31 -28.41
C GLY A 231 -17.74 -23.12 -27.48
N ASP A 232 -16.99 -24.06 -28.07
CA ASP A 232 -16.18 -25.04 -27.33
C ASP A 232 -15.02 -24.43 -26.51
N VAL A 233 -14.61 -23.20 -26.84
CA VAL A 233 -13.42 -22.56 -26.28
C VAL A 233 -13.75 -21.17 -25.73
N PRO A 234 -13.81 -21.01 -24.39
CA PRO A 234 -13.95 -19.71 -23.74
C PRO A 234 -12.79 -18.79 -24.10
N ARG A 235 -13.07 -17.64 -24.74
CA ARG A 235 -12.08 -16.56 -24.91
C ARG A 235 -12.51 -15.32 -24.11
N PRO A 236 -11.57 -14.53 -23.59
CA PRO A 236 -11.91 -13.33 -22.81
C PRO A 236 -12.77 -12.32 -23.58
N ALA A 237 -12.53 -12.17 -24.89
CA ALA A 237 -13.30 -11.26 -25.72
C ALA A 237 -14.79 -11.64 -25.82
N ASP A 238 -15.11 -12.94 -25.75
CA ASP A 238 -16.50 -13.41 -25.81
C ASP A 238 -17.28 -12.97 -24.55
N ALA A 239 -16.61 -12.82 -23.39
CA ALA A 239 -17.24 -12.37 -22.14
C ALA A 239 -17.70 -10.91 -22.18
N ALA A 240 -17.04 -10.06 -22.97
CA ALA A 240 -17.46 -8.68 -23.16
C ALA A 240 -18.49 -8.48 -24.28
N GLN A 241 -18.50 -9.37 -25.27
CA GLN A 241 -19.33 -9.26 -26.47
C GLN A 241 -20.62 -10.09 -26.39
N SER A 242 -20.77 -10.95 -25.39
CA SER A 242 -21.97 -11.79 -25.24
C SER A 242 -23.15 -11.03 -24.65
N ASP A 243 -24.36 -11.35 -25.12
CA ASP A 243 -25.63 -10.86 -24.55
C ASP A 243 -26.03 -11.57 -23.23
N ILE A 244 -25.15 -12.39 -22.66
CA ILE A 244 -25.41 -13.20 -21.44
C ILE A 244 -25.49 -12.32 -20.18
N GLY A 245 -24.86 -11.15 -20.23
CA GLY A 245 -24.86 -10.16 -19.16
C GLY A 245 -23.68 -9.19 -19.31
N PRO A 246 -23.71 -8.06 -18.59
CA PRO A 246 -22.60 -7.11 -18.62
C PRO A 246 -21.35 -7.74 -18.01
N LEU A 247 -20.19 -7.43 -18.57
CA LEU A 247 -18.92 -7.66 -17.89
C LEU A 247 -18.77 -6.62 -16.80
N LEU A 248 -18.56 -7.07 -15.56
CA LEU A 248 -18.32 -6.22 -14.41
C LEU A 248 -16.82 -6.05 -14.21
N ALA A 249 -16.37 -4.84 -13.88
CA ALA A 249 -14.97 -4.57 -13.59
C ALA A 249 -14.83 -3.61 -12.41
N LEU A 250 -13.64 -3.64 -11.78
CA LEU A 250 -13.31 -2.69 -10.72
C LEU A 250 -13.31 -1.25 -11.24
N ALA A 251 -13.53 -0.32 -10.32
CA ALA A 251 -13.42 1.12 -10.57
C ALA A 251 -12.03 1.53 -11.08
N GLU A 252 -11.92 2.76 -11.56
CA GLU A 252 -10.63 3.34 -11.97
C GLU A 252 -9.61 3.36 -10.82
N GLY A 253 -8.32 3.34 -11.15
CA GLY A 253 -7.21 3.28 -10.18
C GLY A 253 -6.76 1.85 -9.84
N HIS A 254 -7.59 0.84 -10.11
CA HIS A 254 -7.20 -0.57 -9.98
C HIS A 254 -6.61 -1.10 -11.29
N CYS A 255 -5.32 -1.49 -11.30
CA CYS A 255 -4.69 -2.17 -12.45
C CYS A 255 -5.52 -3.37 -12.93
N LEU A 256 -6.16 -4.10 -12.01
CA LEU A 256 -6.98 -5.26 -12.35
C LEU A 256 -8.16 -4.90 -13.28
N GLY A 257 -8.82 -3.76 -13.07
CA GLY A 257 -9.91 -3.32 -13.95
C GLY A 257 -9.42 -3.11 -15.39
N ASP A 258 -8.28 -2.43 -15.55
CA ASP A 258 -7.68 -2.19 -16.87
C ASP A 258 -7.12 -3.47 -17.50
N GLN A 259 -6.59 -4.41 -16.70
CA GLN A 259 -6.14 -5.71 -17.16
C GLN A 259 -7.29 -6.56 -17.69
N VAL A 260 -8.43 -6.59 -17.00
CA VAL A 260 -9.65 -7.29 -17.45
C VAL A 260 -10.13 -6.72 -18.78
N LEU A 261 -10.19 -5.39 -18.90
CA LEU A 261 -10.56 -4.72 -20.15
C LEU A 261 -9.60 -5.03 -21.30
N GLY A 262 -8.29 -4.97 -21.03
CA GLY A 262 -7.25 -5.29 -22.00
C GLY A 262 -7.33 -6.75 -22.46
N ALA A 263 -7.55 -7.69 -21.53
CA ALA A 263 -7.72 -9.11 -21.84
C ALA A 263 -8.96 -9.35 -22.73
N CYS A 264 -10.07 -8.66 -22.45
CA CYS A 264 -11.31 -8.78 -23.21
C CYS A 264 -11.31 -7.99 -24.54
N GLY A 265 -10.25 -7.22 -24.85
CA GLY A 265 -10.18 -6.40 -26.06
C GLY A 265 -11.20 -5.26 -26.10
N VAL A 266 -11.74 -4.87 -24.95
CA VAL A 266 -12.80 -3.86 -24.86
C VAL A 266 -12.23 -2.49 -25.11
N SER A 267 -12.72 -1.84 -26.18
CA SER A 267 -12.30 -0.49 -26.55
C SER A 267 -13.38 0.58 -26.27
N ARG A 268 -14.60 0.18 -25.87
CA ARG A 268 -15.75 1.09 -25.71
C ARG A 268 -16.37 1.04 -24.30
N PRO A 269 -16.77 2.18 -23.70
CA PRO A 269 -17.29 2.25 -22.32
C PRO A 269 -18.65 1.58 -22.07
N GLY A 270 -19.41 1.17 -23.11
CA GLY A 270 -20.78 0.69 -22.97
C GLY A 270 -20.94 -0.82 -22.70
N GLU A 271 -19.89 -1.61 -22.92
CA GLU A 271 -19.92 -3.08 -22.77
C GLU A 271 -19.56 -3.54 -21.34
N VAL A 272 -19.01 -2.65 -20.52
CA VAL A 272 -18.47 -2.98 -19.20
C VAL A 272 -19.00 -2.04 -18.13
N ARG A 273 -19.59 -2.60 -17.08
CA ARG A 273 -20.04 -1.84 -15.92
C ARG A 273 -18.90 -1.74 -14.90
N ARG A 274 -18.28 -0.57 -14.83
CA ARG A 274 -17.33 -0.22 -13.76
C ARG A 274 -18.05 0.42 -12.59
N GLY A 275 -17.68 0.04 -11.37
CA GLY A 275 -18.27 0.64 -10.17
C GLY A 275 -18.02 -0.12 -8.87
N ALA A 276 -17.54 -1.36 -8.95
CA ALA A 276 -17.13 -2.09 -7.75
C ALA A 276 -15.82 -1.52 -7.20
N ALA A 277 -15.82 -1.15 -5.91
CA ALA A 277 -14.64 -0.65 -5.22
C ALA A 277 -13.71 -1.78 -4.70
N SER A 278 -14.15 -3.03 -4.73
CA SER A 278 -13.38 -4.19 -4.26
C SER A 278 -13.74 -5.47 -5.02
N LEU A 279 -12.85 -6.46 -4.98
CA LEU A 279 -13.11 -7.80 -5.53
C LEU A 279 -14.28 -8.48 -4.82
N GLY A 280 -14.39 -8.32 -3.50
CA GLY A 280 -15.52 -8.87 -2.73
C GLY A 280 -16.87 -8.33 -3.19
N THR A 281 -16.99 -7.01 -3.39
CA THR A 281 -18.23 -6.43 -3.93
C THR A 281 -18.52 -6.94 -5.34
N LEU A 282 -17.48 -7.07 -6.18
CA LEU A 282 -17.61 -7.60 -7.53
C LEU A 282 -18.13 -9.05 -7.52
N ALA A 283 -17.58 -9.90 -6.65
CA ALA A 283 -18.00 -11.29 -6.47
C ALA A 283 -19.48 -11.39 -6.04
N GLN A 284 -19.91 -10.54 -5.10
CA GLN A 284 -21.31 -10.50 -4.64
C GLN A 284 -22.28 -10.10 -5.76
N LEU A 285 -21.94 -9.08 -6.57
CA LEU A 285 -22.76 -8.69 -7.73
C LEU A 285 -22.89 -9.83 -8.74
N VAL A 286 -21.79 -10.54 -9.02
CA VAL A 286 -21.83 -11.69 -9.92
C VAL A 286 -22.69 -12.81 -9.36
N ALA A 287 -22.56 -13.13 -8.07
CA ALA A 287 -23.38 -14.14 -7.39
C ALA A 287 -24.87 -13.76 -7.34
N ALA A 288 -25.19 -12.46 -7.35
CA ALA A 288 -26.55 -11.93 -7.45
C ALA A 288 -27.10 -11.89 -8.89
N GLU A 289 -26.43 -12.54 -9.84
CA GLU A 289 -26.79 -12.50 -11.26
C GLU A 289 -26.79 -11.08 -11.87
N GLU A 290 -25.88 -10.19 -11.48
CA GLU A 290 -25.75 -8.86 -12.11
C GLU A 290 -24.79 -8.81 -13.32
N GLY A 291 -23.85 -9.74 -13.44
CA GLY A 291 -23.05 -9.90 -14.64
C GLY A 291 -22.11 -11.11 -14.63
N LEU A 292 -21.06 -11.01 -15.45
CA LEU A 292 -19.87 -11.87 -15.45
C LEU A 292 -18.65 -11.03 -15.02
N THR A 293 -17.58 -11.65 -14.57
CA THR A 293 -16.30 -10.94 -14.35
C THR A 293 -15.10 -11.85 -14.63
N LEU A 294 -13.91 -11.24 -14.72
CA LEU A 294 -12.65 -11.96 -14.66
C LEU A 294 -12.05 -11.82 -13.25
N ILE A 295 -11.75 -12.94 -12.61
CA ILE A 295 -11.18 -12.98 -11.26
C ILE A 295 -9.80 -13.67 -11.28
N PRO A 296 -8.80 -13.17 -10.53
CA PRO A 296 -7.51 -13.86 -10.42
C PRO A 296 -7.61 -15.20 -9.68
N GLU A 297 -6.75 -16.15 -10.04
CA GLU A 297 -6.59 -17.44 -9.35
C GLU A 297 -6.38 -17.26 -7.85
N THR A 298 -5.57 -16.26 -7.43
CA THR A 298 -5.29 -16.01 -6.01
C THR A 298 -6.53 -15.67 -5.19
N ALA A 299 -7.57 -15.10 -5.80
CA ALA A 299 -8.80 -14.68 -5.13
C ALA A 299 -9.91 -15.72 -5.22
N ALA A 300 -9.82 -16.66 -6.17
CA ALA A 300 -10.93 -17.52 -6.57
C ALA A 300 -11.55 -18.31 -5.41
N LEU A 301 -10.72 -18.97 -4.60
CA LEU A 301 -11.21 -19.79 -3.49
C LEU A 301 -11.79 -18.95 -2.35
N GLY A 302 -11.15 -17.83 -2.01
CA GLY A 302 -11.64 -16.91 -0.99
C GLY A 302 -12.98 -16.29 -1.38
N GLU A 303 -13.11 -15.83 -2.62
CA GLU A 303 -14.36 -15.24 -3.10
C GLU A 303 -15.47 -16.26 -3.27
N ARG A 304 -15.18 -17.50 -3.69
CA ARG A 304 -16.18 -18.57 -3.70
C ARG A 304 -16.68 -18.91 -2.30
N ALA A 305 -15.80 -18.89 -1.29
CA ALA A 305 -16.21 -19.12 0.10
C ALA A 305 -17.14 -18.01 0.63
N ASN A 306 -16.88 -16.76 0.24
CA ASN A 306 -17.70 -15.60 0.65
C ASN A 306 -18.97 -15.41 -0.20
N ALA A 307 -18.99 -15.94 -1.42
CA ALA A 307 -20.10 -15.89 -2.36
C ALA A 307 -20.36 -17.28 -2.98
N PRO A 308 -21.09 -18.18 -2.29
CA PRO A 308 -21.26 -19.57 -2.72
C PRO A 308 -21.89 -19.77 -4.11
N GLY A 309 -22.62 -18.78 -4.64
CA GLY A 309 -23.16 -18.79 -6.00
C GLY A 309 -22.12 -18.47 -7.10
N LEU A 310 -20.85 -18.26 -6.73
CA LEU A 310 -19.77 -17.93 -7.64
C LEU A 310 -19.06 -19.19 -8.15
N HIS A 311 -19.19 -19.43 -9.45
CA HIS A 311 -18.54 -20.52 -10.17
C HIS A 311 -17.49 -19.97 -11.14
N PHE A 312 -16.58 -20.83 -11.61
CA PHE A 312 -15.45 -20.42 -12.44
C PHE A 312 -15.30 -21.26 -13.71
N LEU A 313 -14.86 -20.62 -14.80
CA LEU A 313 -14.41 -21.27 -16.03
C LEU A 313 -13.00 -20.80 -16.39
N ARG A 314 -12.16 -21.74 -16.84
CA ARG A 314 -10.85 -21.42 -17.43
C ARG A 314 -10.98 -21.09 -18.91
N PHE A 315 -10.20 -20.12 -19.35
CA PHE A 315 -10.00 -19.84 -20.77
C PHE A 315 -9.11 -20.90 -21.43
N ALA A 316 -9.13 -20.99 -22.76
CA ALA A 316 -8.13 -21.80 -23.45
C ALA A 316 -6.74 -21.14 -23.43
N PRO A 317 -5.66 -21.95 -23.51
CA PRO A 317 -4.31 -21.42 -23.66
C PRO A 317 -4.16 -20.56 -24.94
N PRO A 318 -3.40 -19.44 -24.89
CA PRO A 318 -2.81 -18.86 -23.68
C PRO A 318 -3.88 -18.19 -22.81
N GLU A 319 -3.91 -18.55 -21.53
CA GLU A 319 -4.82 -17.93 -20.56
C GLU A 319 -4.41 -16.48 -20.30
N PRO A 320 -5.35 -15.54 -20.18
CA PRO A 320 -5.03 -14.18 -19.74
C PRO A 320 -4.50 -14.22 -18.30
N ALA A 321 -3.45 -13.46 -18.03
CA ALA A 321 -2.81 -13.44 -16.71
C ALA A 321 -2.22 -12.06 -16.40
N ARG A 322 -1.99 -11.81 -15.11
CA ARG A 322 -1.17 -10.71 -14.62
C ARG A 322 0.11 -11.26 -13.98
N ARG A 323 1.18 -10.47 -14.05
CA ARG A 323 2.41 -10.75 -13.30
C ARG A 323 2.36 -9.97 -12.00
N ILE A 324 2.60 -10.62 -10.88
CA ILE A 324 2.74 -9.97 -9.57
C ILE A 324 4.23 -9.78 -9.31
N GLY A 325 4.59 -8.57 -8.90
CA GLY A 325 5.97 -8.19 -8.61
C GLY A 325 6.11 -7.54 -7.24
N LEU A 326 7.29 -7.70 -6.66
CA LEU A 326 7.79 -6.85 -5.59
C LEU A 326 8.41 -5.62 -6.24
N VAL A 327 7.90 -4.45 -5.90
CA VAL A 327 8.33 -3.16 -6.42
C VAL A 327 8.91 -2.34 -5.27
N HIS A 328 10.08 -1.77 -5.47
CA HIS A 328 10.73 -0.90 -4.49
C HIS A 328 11.49 0.22 -5.20
N ARG A 329 11.96 1.24 -4.47
CA ARG A 329 12.82 2.27 -5.06
C ARG A 329 14.17 1.66 -5.47
N VAL A 330 14.75 2.14 -6.56
CA VAL A 330 16.11 1.74 -7.00
C VAL A 330 17.16 1.95 -5.90
N ALA A 331 16.97 2.93 -5.03
CA ALA A 331 17.86 3.19 -3.89
C ALA A 331 17.98 2.01 -2.90
N SER A 332 17.03 1.08 -2.90
CA SER A 332 17.02 -0.11 -2.05
C SER A 332 17.50 -1.37 -2.78
N GLU A 333 18.01 -1.24 -4.00
CA GLU A 333 18.54 -2.37 -4.76
C GLU A 333 19.77 -2.96 -4.07
N GLY A 334 19.80 -4.29 -3.93
CA GLY A 334 20.86 -5.01 -3.22
C GLY A 334 20.67 -5.11 -1.70
N GLU A 335 19.62 -4.52 -1.14
CA GLU A 335 19.27 -4.69 0.27
C GLU A 335 18.83 -6.15 0.55
N PRO A 336 19.33 -6.80 1.63
CA PRO A 336 19.02 -8.21 1.93
C PRO A 336 17.53 -8.51 2.10
N TRP A 337 16.75 -7.52 2.57
CA TRP A 337 15.33 -7.68 2.79
C TRP A 337 14.54 -7.87 1.49
N VAL A 338 15.07 -7.41 0.36
CA VAL A 338 14.41 -7.54 -0.95
C VAL A 338 14.28 -9.02 -1.33
N ASP A 339 15.37 -9.79 -1.15
CA ASP A 339 15.39 -11.23 -1.42
C ASP A 339 14.41 -11.96 -0.49
N VAL A 340 14.50 -11.70 0.82
CA VAL A 340 13.67 -12.35 1.83
C VAL A 340 12.18 -12.10 1.58
N LEU A 341 11.80 -10.84 1.33
CA LEU A 341 10.41 -10.48 1.07
C LEU A 341 9.92 -11.05 -0.27
N ALA A 342 10.77 -11.04 -1.30
CA ALA A 342 10.41 -11.61 -2.60
C ALA A 342 10.20 -13.13 -2.51
N GLU A 343 11.09 -13.87 -1.83
CA GLU A 343 10.95 -15.31 -1.65
C GLU A 343 9.70 -15.67 -0.83
N ALA A 344 9.44 -14.94 0.26
CA ALA A 344 8.24 -15.15 1.07
C ALA A 344 6.96 -14.88 0.26
N ALA A 345 6.89 -13.76 -0.46
CA ALA A 345 5.73 -13.40 -1.27
C ALA A 345 5.53 -14.32 -2.48
N ALA A 346 6.61 -14.71 -3.17
CA ALA A 346 6.56 -15.67 -4.26
C ALA A 346 6.07 -17.04 -3.79
N GLY A 347 6.59 -17.52 -2.66
CA GLY A 347 6.15 -18.78 -2.06
C GLY A 347 4.68 -18.75 -1.66
N ALA A 348 4.21 -17.65 -1.06
CA ALA A 348 2.80 -17.50 -0.68
C ALA A 348 1.88 -17.48 -1.92
N GLY A 349 2.25 -16.72 -2.96
CA GLY A 349 1.51 -16.67 -4.22
C GLY A 349 1.49 -18.00 -4.98
N ALA A 350 2.60 -18.74 -4.97
CA ALA A 350 2.67 -20.07 -5.56
C ALA A 350 1.72 -21.06 -4.87
N THR A 351 1.65 -21.03 -3.54
CA THR A 351 0.70 -21.86 -2.77
C THR A 351 -0.76 -21.52 -3.12
N LEU A 352 -1.10 -20.23 -3.19
CA LEU A 352 -2.46 -19.79 -3.55
C LEU A 352 -2.87 -20.21 -4.96
N THR A 353 -2.01 -19.94 -5.95
CA THR A 353 -2.31 -20.27 -7.35
C THR A 353 -2.36 -21.78 -7.59
N ALA A 354 -1.50 -22.57 -6.94
CA ALA A 354 -1.56 -24.02 -6.98
C ALA A 354 -2.89 -24.55 -6.41
N ALA A 355 -3.28 -24.10 -5.22
CA ALA A 355 -4.54 -24.51 -4.59
C ALA A 355 -5.76 -24.19 -5.47
N ALA A 356 -5.79 -23.00 -6.09
CA ALA A 356 -6.85 -22.63 -7.02
C ALA A 356 -6.87 -23.52 -8.27
N ARG A 357 -5.70 -23.80 -8.85
CA ARG A 357 -5.57 -24.66 -10.04
C ARG A 357 -6.05 -26.08 -9.78
N ASP A 358 -5.69 -26.65 -8.63
CA ASP A 358 -6.10 -28.00 -8.24
C ASP A 358 -7.61 -28.09 -8.02
N ALA A 359 -8.19 -27.12 -7.29
CA ALA A 359 -9.61 -27.09 -6.99
C ALA A 359 -10.51 -26.82 -8.21
N ILE A 360 -10.04 -26.05 -9.19
CA ILE A 360 -10.81 -25.71 -10.40
C ILE A 360 -10.63 -26.77 -11.50
N ALA A 361 -9.51 -27.51 -11.50
CA ALA A 361 -9.33 -28.64 -12.40
C ALA A 361 -10.30 -29.79 -12.09
N THR A 362 -10.58 -30.07 -10.82
CA THR A 362 -11.55 -31.09 -10.39
C THR A 362 -12.99 -30.75 -10.75
N ASP A 363 -13.36 -29.46 -10.79
CA ASP A 363 -14.68 -29.00 -11.27
C ASP A 363 -14.95 -29.34 -12.75
N ARG A 364 -13.91 -29.62 -13.56
CA ARG A 364 -14.08 -30.08 -14.97
C ARG A 364 -14.44 -31.56 -15.10
N THR A 365 -14.10 -32.38 -14.13
CA THR A 365 -14.28 -33.84 -14.19
C THR A 365 -15.56 -34.35 -13.51
N GLY A 366 -16.26 -33.48 -12.78
CA GLY A 366 -17.40 -33.85 -11.93
C GLY A 366 -18.80 -33.58 -12.48
N ASN A 367 -18.97 -33.36 -13.80
CA ASN A 367 -20.29 -33.11 -14.40
C ASN A 367 -20.56 -33.99 -15.61
#